data_AF-A0A7S3LPF8-F1
#
_entry.id   AF-A0A7S3LPF8-F1
#
_cell.length_a   1.000
_cell.length_b   1.000
_cell.length_c   1.000
_cell.angle_alpha   90.00
_cell.angle_beta   90.00
_cell.angle_gamma   90.00
#
_symmetry.space_group_name_H-M   'P 1'
#
loop_
_entity.id
_entity.type
_entity.pdbx_description
1 polymer ?
#
loop_
_entity_poly.entity_id
_entity_poly.type
_entity_poly.pdbx_seq_one_letter_code
_entity_poly.pdbx_strand_id
1 'polypeptide(L)'
;MALLGNSKPCACGFHKADNNNLVIVCNDNRFYVYSVAERQISNWSAANSEKIPAAITNHASRIRGLCFNKSQPDIFCLWSPSFMLFVDTTKRVALASEKQTKKELYKPSEKRVKDLGLKIKDCYRPLVSAEYIGENEIVVVESPWIKVMQHFPNVLHRKRYGGNN
;
A
#
# COMPACT_ATOMS: atom_id res chain seq x y z
N MET A 1 -20.59 14.61 -1.94
CA MET A 1 -19.19 14.15 -1.75
C MET A 1 -19.05 13.34 -0.46
N ALA A 2 -19.98 12.42 -0.17
CA ALA A 2 -20.06 11.66 1.09
C ALA A 2 -19.80 10.14 0.90
N LEU A 3 -19.12 9.77 -0.20
CA LEU A 3 -18.97 8.37 -0.63
C LEU A 3 -17.71 7.66 -0.09
N LEU A 4 -16.76 8.38 0.49
CA LEU A 4 -15.40 7.89 0.79
C LEU A 4 -15.06 7.95 2.28
N GLY A 5 -15.95 7.51 3.15
CA GLY A 5 -15.77 7.61 4.61
C GLY A 5 -15.41 9.04 5.07
N ASN A 6 -14.85 9.18 6.27
CA ASN A 6 -14.38 10.46 6.81
C ASN A 6 -12.93 10.82 6.39
N SER A 7 -12.28 10.01 5.57
CA SER A 7 -10.86 10.18 5.21
C SER A 7 -10.71 10.89 3.86
N LYS A 8 -9.77 11.82 3.77
CA LYS A 8 -9.55 12.62 2.55
C LYS A 8 -8.80 11.78 1.50
N PRO A 9 -9.21 11.82 0.22
CA PRO A 9 -8.44 11.22 -0.87
C PRO A 9 -7.04 11.83 -0.99
N CYS A 10 -6.02 11.01 -1.22
CA CYS A 10 -4.64 11.44 -1.44
C CYS A 10 -4.06 11.00 -2.79
N ALA A 11 -4.62 9.98 -3.42
CA ALA A 11 -4.26 9.55 -4.77
C ALA A 11 -5.47 8.92 -5.47
N CYS A 12 -5.50 8.98 -6.80
CA CYS A 12 -6.48 8.24 -7.59
C CYS A 12 -5.91 7.92 -8.97
N GLY A 13 -6.50 6.94 -9.66
CA GLY A 13 -6.15 6.63 -11.03
C GLY A 13 -7.13 5.66 -11.67
N PHE A 14 -7.28 5.82 -12.99
CA PHE A 14 -8.10 4.93 -13.80
C PHE A 14 -7.30 3.69 -14.21
N HIS A 15 -7.96 2.55 -14.21
CA HIS A 15 -7.39 1.36 -14.82
C HIS A 15 -7.15 1.61 -16.32
N LYS A 16 -5.90 1.51 -16.80
CA LYS A 16 -5.55 1.89 -18.19
C LYS A 16 -6.24 1.06 -19.28
N ALA A 17 -6.66 -0.16 -18.96
CA ALA A 17 -7.37 -1.05 -19.88
C ALA A 17 -8.90 -0.96 -19.79
N ASP A 18 -9.42 -0.50 -18.65
CA ASP A 18 -10.85 -0.48 -18.33
C ASP A 18 -11.15 0.89 -17.70
N ASN A 19 -11.36 1.89 -18.55
CA ASN A 19 -11.59 3.28 -18.15
C ASN A 19 -12.86 3.47 -17.28
N ASN A 20 -13.58 2.40 -16.95
CA ASN A 20 -14.72 2.43 -16.06
C ASN A 20 -14.32 2.44 -14.57
N ASN A 21 -13.20 1.81 -14.22
CA ASN A 21 -12.83 1.60 -12.82
C ASN A 21 -11.82 2.66 -12.35
N LEU A 22 -12.25 3.50 -11.40
CA LEU A 22 -11.42 4.50 -10.73
C LEU A 22 -11.01 4.00 -9.35
N VAL A 23 -9.70 3.78 -9.15
CA VAL A 23 -9.15 3.49 -7.82
C VAL A 23 -8.90 4.80 -7.10
N ILE A 24 -9.37 4.90 -5.85
CA ILE A 24 -9.23 6.05 -4.97
C ILE A 24 -8.56 5.60 -3.69
N VAL A 25 -7.49 6.28 -3.29
CA VAL A 25 -6.74 6.02 -2.06
C VAL A 25 -6.92 7.20 -1.11
N CYS A 26 -7.11 6.89 0.16
CA CYS A 26 -7.30 7.86 1.23
C CYS A 26 -6.09 7.92 2.18
N ASN A 27 -5.99 9.01 2.93
CA ASN A 27 -4.82 9.31 3.78
C ASN A 27 -4.64 8.39 5.01
N ASP A 28 -5.60 7.51 5.27
CA ASP A 28 -5.60 6.46 6.29
C ASP A 28 -5.38 5.06 5.68
N ASN A 29 -4.75 5.01 4.50
CA ASN A 29 -4.48 3.79 3.72
C ASN A 29 -5.73 2.98 3.32
N ARG A 30 -6.95 3.50 3.56
CA ARG A 30 -8.15 2.96 2.94
C ARG A 30 -8.12 3.25 1.45
N PHE A 31 -8.75 2.38 0.68
CA PHE A 31 -8.90 2.58 -0.76
C PHE A 31 -10.21 1.98 -1.25
N TYR A 32 -10.69 2.50 -2.36
CA TYR A 32 -11.96 2.15 -2.96
C TYR A 32 -11.80 2.04 -4.49
N VAL A 33 -12.52 1.10 -5.09
CA VAL A 33 -12.73 1.00 -6.53
C VAL A 33 -14.13 1.53 -6.82
N TYR A 34 -14.20 2.63 -7.55
CA TYR A 34 -15.44 3.31 -7.93
C TYR A 34 -15.75 3.02 -9.40
N SER A 35 -16.97 2.57 -9.67
CA SER A 35 -17.47 2.37 -11.03
C SER A 35 -18.01 3.69 -11.56
N VAL A 36 -17.39 4.22 -12.61
CA VAL A 36 -17.77 5.51 -13.19
C VAL A 36 -19.06 5.42 -13.99
N ALA A 37 -19.28 4.34 -14.72
CA ALA A 37 -20.53 4.11 -15.46
C ALA A 37 -21.73 4.06 -14.51
N GLU A 38 -21.60 3.30 -13.42
CA GLU A 38 -22.67 3.13 -12.42
C GLU A 38 -22.72 4.26 -11.39
N ARG A 39 -21.73 5.17 -11.40
CA ARG A 39 -21.60 6.30 -10.47
C ARG A 39 -21.69 5.89 -9.00
N GLN A 40 -21.15 4.73 -8.65
CA GLN A 40 -21.18 4.19 -7.30
C GLN A 40 -19.90 3.41 -6.96
N ILE A 41 -19.71 3.11 -5.68
CA ILE A 41 -18.67 2.16 -5.26
C ILE A 41 -18.92 0.81 -5.94
N SER A 42 -17.85 0.17 -6.43
CA SER A 42 -17.95 -1.13 -7.08
C SER A 42 -18.45 -2.20 -6.11
N ASN A 43 -18.99 -3.29 -6.65
CA ASN A 43 -19.38 -4.46 -5.87
C ASN A 43 -18.21 -5.02 -5.05
N TRP A 44 -16.99 -4.97 -5.59
CA TRP A 44 -15.79 -5.38 -4.86
C TRP A 44 -15.56 -4.48 -3.65
N SER A 45 -15.59 -3.15 -3.82
CA SER A 45 -15.38 -2.23 -2.71
C SER A 45 -16.47 -2.29 -1.66
N ALA A 46 -17.73 -2.41 -2.06
CA ALA A 46 -18.85 -2.60 -1.13
C ALA A 46 -18.65 -3.86 -0.26
N ALA A 47 -18.12 -4.95 -0.84
CA ALA A 47 -17.93 -6.20 -0.13
C ALA A 47 -16.63 -6.29 0.70
N ASN A 48 -15.61 -5.49 0.39
CA ASN A 48 -14.24 -5.69 0.90
C ASN A 48 -13.60 -4.49 1.60
N SER A 49 -14.00 -3.25 1.32
CA SER A 49 -13.24 -2.06 1.78
C SER A 49 -13.18 -1.95 3.30
N GLU A 50 -14.23 -2.37 4.01
CA GLU A 50 -14.27 -2.40 5.48
C GLU A 50 -13.50 -3.60 6.08
N LYS A 51 -13.21 -4.62 5.28
CA LYS A 51 -12.50 -5.84 5.70
C LYS A 51 -10.99 -5.75 5.53
N ILE A 52 -10.48 -4.64 4.99
CA ILE A 52 -9.05 -4.43 4.83
C ILE A 52 -8.39 -4.50 6.23
N PRO A 53 -7.37 -5.36 6.42
CA PRO A 53 -6.74 -5.54 7.73
C PRO A 53 -6.25 -4.25 8.36
N ALA A 54 -6.42 -4.14 9.68
CA ALA A 54 -5.89 -3.03 10.48
C ALA A 54 -4.37 -2.86 10.32
N ALA A 55 -3.65 -3.95 10.02
CA ALA A 55 -2.22 -3.92 9.73
C ALA A 55 -1.86 -3.03 8.51
N ILE A 56 -2.79 -2.82 7.57
CA ILE A 56 -2.62 -1.93 6.40
C ILE A 56 -3.16 -0.54 6.71
N THR A 57 -4.40 -0.44 7.21
CA THR A 57 -5.06 0.85 7.45
C THR A 57 -4.38 1.67 8.56
N ASN A 58 -3.86 1.02 9.59
CA ASN A 58 -3.13 1.69 10.67
C ASN A 58 -1.61 1.72 10.45
N HIS A 59 -1.11 1.27 9.29
CA HIS A 59 0.33 1.26 9.01
C HIS A 59 0.90 2.69 9.02
N ALA A 60 2.06 2.90 9.65
CA ALA A 60 2.66 4.23 9.80
C ALA A 60 3.04 4.89 8.46
N SER A 61 3.60 4.12 7.53
CA SER A 61 3.81 4.58 6.14
C SER A 61 2.47 4.74 5.41
N ARG A 62 2.26 5.90 4.79
CA ARG A 62 1.07 6.22 4.01
C ARG A 62 1.26 5.87 2.54
N ILE A 63 0.25 5.28 1.93
CA ILE A 63 0.21 5.06 0.48
C ILE A 63 0.31 6.43 -0.21
N ARG A 64 1.24 6.52 -1.17
CA ARG A 64 1.56 7.77 -1.89
C ARG A 64 1.18 7.72 -3.35
N GLY A 65 1.08 6.53 -3.92
CA GLY A 65 0.65 6.37 -5.30
C GLY A 65 0.15 4.97 -5.59
N LEU A 66 -0.26 4.80 -6.83
CA LEU A 66 -0.76 3.56 -7.37
C LEU A 66 -0.34 3.41 -8.83
N CYS A 67 -0.25 2.18 -9.30
CA CYS A 67 0.03 1.86 -10.68
C CYS A 67 -0.70 0.58 -11.11
N PHE A 68 -0.87 0.44 -12.42
CA PHE A 68 -1.70 -0.59 -13.04
C PHE A 68 -0.90 -1.43 -14.01
N ASN A 69 -1.11 -2.74 -13.98
CA ASN A 69 -0.61 -3.62 -15.02
C ASN A 69 -1.60 -3.68 -16.18
N LYS A 70 -1.16 -3.39 -17.41
CA LYS A 70 -2.03 -3.49 -18.59
C LYS A 70 -2.55 -4.91 -18.84
N SER A 71 -1.74 -5.93 -18.54
CA SER A 71 -2.10 -7.33 -18.80
C SER A 71 -2.91 -7.99 -17.70
N GLN A 72 -3.15 -7.29 -16.58
CA GLN A 72 -3.89 -7.80 -15.43
C GLN A 72 -4.87 -6.75 -14.92
N PRO A 73 -6.02 -6.57 -15.58
CA PRO A 73 -6.92 -5.46 -15.29
C PRO A 73 -7.56 -5.49 -13.90
N ASP A 74 -7.65 -6.68 -13.33
CA ASP A 74 -8.16 -6.90 -11.98
C ASP A 74 -7.10 -6.70 -10.90
N ILE A 75 -5.85 -6.39 -11.27
CA ILE A 75 -4.75 -6.25 -10.32
C ILE A 75 -4.15 -4.85 -10.42
N PHE A 76 -4.11 -4.16 -9.30
CA PHE A 76 -3.39 -2.91 -9.15
C PHE A 76 -2.43 -2.94 -7.98
N CYS A 77 -1.38 -2.11 -8.07
CA CYS A 77 -0.38 -1.97 -7.03
C CYS A 77 -0.52 -0.59 -6.38
N LEU A 78 -0.70 -0.57 -5.06
CA LEU A 78 -0.58 0.62 -4.23
C LEU A 78 0.81 0.63 -3.61
N TRP A 79 1.46 1.79 -3.56
CA TRP A 79 2.81 1.87 -3.02
C TRP A 79 2.97 3.00 -2.00
N SER A 80 3.84 2.75 -1.04
CA SER A 80 4.23 3.65 0.03
C SER A 80 5.75 3.59 0.22
N PRO A 81 6.37 4.53 0.95
CA PRO A 81 7.80 4.49 1.22
C PRO A 81 8.33 3.20 1.87
N SER A 82 7.48 2.42 2.53
CA SER A 82 7.90 1.21 3.25
C SER A 82 7.32 -0.10 2.73
N PHE A 83 6.32 -0.06 1.85
CA PHE A 83 5.66 -1.26 1.33
C PHE A 83 4.93 -0.99 0.02
N MET A 84 4.79 -2.06 -0.75
CA MET A 84 3.88 -2.20 -1.88
C MET A 84 2.76 -3.17 -1.51
N LEU A 85 1.55 -2.88 -1.96
CA LEU A 85 0.35 -3.68 -1.75
C LEU A 85 -0.26 -3.98 -3.12
N PHE A 86 -0.29 -5.25 -3.49
CA PHE A 86 -0.98 -5.73 -4.68
C PHE A 86 -2.39 -6.14 -4.28
N VAL A 87 -3.37 -5.59 -4.98
CA VAL A 87 -4.79 -5.83 -4.75
C VAL A 87 -5.35 -6.54 -5.97
N ASP A 88 -5.98 -7.69 -5.75
CA ASP A 88 -6.67 -8.47 -6.77
C ASP A 88 -8.18 -8.36 -6.55
N THR A 89 -8.87 -7.65 -7.45
CA THR A 89 -10.31 -7.38 -7.37
C THR A 89 -11.18 -8.57 -7.76
N THR A 90 -10.60 -9.66 -8.27
CA THR A 90 -11.35 -10.91 -8.49
C THR A 90 -11.55 -11.69 -7.19
N LYS A 91 -10.73 -11.40 -6.17
CA LYS A 91 -10.70 -12.14 -4.91
C LYS A 91 -11.31 -11.35 -3.77
N ARG A 92 -11.87 -12.07 -2.79
CA ARG A 92 -12.36 -11.47 -1.54
C ARG A 92 -11.21 -11.27 -0.55
N VAL A 93 -11.33 -10.24 0.26
CA VAL A 93 -10.49 -10.04 1.45
C VAL A 93 -11.03 -10.95 2.55
N ALA A 94 -10.16 -11.76 3.16
CA ALA A 94 -10.57 -12.65 4.23
C ALA A 94 -10.79 -11.83 5.51
N LEU A 95 -11.77 -12.24 6.33
CA LEU A 95 -11.88 -11.66 7.66
C LEU A 95 -10.68 -12.14 8.48
N ALA A 96 -9.89 -11.21 9.00
CA ALA A 96 -8.84 -11.54 9.96
C ALA A 96 -9.50 -12.23 11.17
N SER A 97 -9.16 -13.48 11.45
CA SER A 97 -9.64 -14.15 12.66
C SER A 97 -9.03 -13.45 13.88
N GLU A 98 -9.88 -13.01 14.82
CA GLU A 98 -9.53 -12.15 15.97
C GLU A 98 -8.57 -12.77 17.01
N LYS A 99 -8.05 -13.99 16.76
CA LYS A 99 -7.16 -14.70 17.68
C LYS A 99 -5.71 -14.68 17.21
N GLN A 100 -5.12 -13.50 17.04
CA GLN A 100 -3.67 -13.36 16.85
C GLN A 100 -3.02 -12.83 18.13
N THR A 101 -2.44 -13.75 18.91
CA THR A 101 -1.75 -13.51 20.18
C THR A 101 -0.53 -12.61 19.98
N LYS A 102 -0.20 -11.73 20.95
CA LYS A 102 0.92 -10.76 20.96
C LYS A 102 2.30 -11.29 20.46
N LYS A 103 2.52 -12.61 20.39
CA LYS A 103 3.71 -13.26 19.81
C LYS A 103 3.81 -13.13 18.27
N GLU A 104 2.73 -12.86 17.54
CA GLU A 104 2.76 -12.77 16.06
C GLU A 104 3.20 -11.40 15.53
N LEU A 105 3.18 -10.37 16.37
CA LEU A 105 3.59 -9.00 16.04
C LEU A 105 5.10 -8.82 15.79
N TYR A 106 5.92 -9.85 16.04
CA TYR A 106 7.38 -9.85 15.85
C TYR A 106 7.86 -10.71 14.66
N LYS A 107 6.95 -11.41 13.95
CA LYS A 107 7.35 -12.18 12.75
C LYS A 107 7.47 -11.28 11.51
N PRO A 108 8.40 -11.57 10.58
CA PRO A 108 8.53 -10.84 9.32
C PRO A 108 7.19 -10.69 8.60
N SER A 109 6.97 -9.50 8.07
CA SER A 109 5.78 -9.01 7.34
C SER A 109 5.16 -10.01 6.36
N GLU A 110 5.96 -10.84 5.70
CA GLU A 110 5.49 -11.80 4.70
C GLU A 110 4.56 -12.90 5.24
N LYS A 111 4.54 -13.18 6.55
CA LYS A 111 3.67 -14.23 7.14
C LYS A 111 2.33 -13.73 7.68
N ARG A 112 2.06 -12.42 7.67
CA ARG A 112 0.98 -11.84 8.50
C ARG A 112 -0.43 -11.95 7.94
N VAL A 113 -0.63 -12.17 6.64
CA VAL A 113 -1.99 -12.24 6.10
C VAL A 113 -2.00 -13.13 4.86
N LYS A 114 -2.57 -14.34 4.96
CA LYS A 114 -3.03 -15.08 3.77
C LYS A 114 -4.37 -14.49 3.34
N ASP A 115 -4.36 -13.20 2.98
CA ASP A 115 -5.52 -12.60 2.33
C ASP A 115 -5.53 -13.07 0.89
N LEU A 116 -6.63 -13.69 0.48
CA LEU A 116 -6.74 -14.27 -0.85
C LEU A 116 -6.51 -13.21 -1.94
N GLY A 117 -6.96 -11.97 -1.71
CA GLY A 117 -6.82 -10.85 -2.66
C GLY A 117 -5.79 -9.77 -2.34
N LEU A 118 -5.07 -9.82 -1.21
CA LEU A 118 -4.12 -8.78 -0.81
C LEU A 118 -2.72 -9.36 -0.58
N LYS A 119 -1.72 -8.83 -1.28
CA LYS A 119 -0.32 -9.26 -1.16
C LYS A 119 0.58 -8.07 -0.86
N ILE A 120 1.26 -8.10 0.29
CA ILE A 120 2.20 -7.07 0.71
C ILE A 120 3.63 -7.48 0.32
N LYS A 121 4.41 -6.51 -0.14
CA LYS A 121 5.87 -6.63 -0.36
C LYS A 121 6.58 -5.42 0.24
N ASP A 122 7.55 -5.66 1.12
CA ASP A 122 8.28 -4.62 1.86
C ASP A 122 9.80 -4.73 1.65
N CYS A 123 10.24 -5.31 0.54
CA CYS A 123 11.66 -5.50 0.23
C CYS A 123 12.36 -4.26 -0.35
N TYR A 124 11.62 -3.20 -0.67
CA TYR A 124 12.15 -1.97 -1.30
C TYR A 124 11.99 -0.79 -0.35
N ARG A 125 13.09 -0.31 0.24
CA ARG A 125 13.06 0.69 1.32
C ARG A 125 14.29 1.61 1.33
N PRO A 126 14.11 2.95 1.28
CA PRO A 126 12.85 3.68 1.14
C PRO A 126 12.42 3.80 -0.33
N LEU A 127 11.17 3.44 -0.61
CA LEU A 127 10.57 3.55 -1.93
C LEU A 127 10.20 5.01 -2.24
N VAL A 128 10.62 5.51 -3.39
CA VAL A 128 10.31 6.87 -3.88
C VAL A 128 9.15 6.84 -4.86
N SER A 129 9.18 5.91 -5.83
CA SER A 129 8.12 5.73 -6.81
C SER A 129 8.09 4.28 -7.32
N ALA A 130 6.92 3.86 -7.80
CA ALA A 130 6.76 2.61 -8.52
C ALA A 130 5.76 2.77 -9.67
N GLU A 131 6.10 2.28 -10.86
CA GLU A 131 5.25 2.32 -12.05
C GLU A 131 5.49 1.13 -12.98
N TYR A 132 4.44 0.65 -13.64
CA TYR A 132 4.56 -0.34 -14.69
C TYR A 132 5.06 0.29 -16.00
N ILE A 133 6.13 -0.26 -16.55
CA ILE A 133 6.67 0.12 -17.86
C ILE A 133 6.23 -0.85 -18.96
N GLY A 134 5.81 -2.07 -18.58
CA GLY A 134 5.42 -3.14 -19.49
C GLY A 134 4.39 -4.08 -18.88
N GLU A 135 4.09 -5.17 -19.59
CA GLU A 135 2.99 -6.10 -19.29
C GLU A 135 3.13 -6.92 -18.01
N ASN A 136 4.33 -7.00 -17.44
CA ASN A 136 4.58 -7.59 -16.13
C ASN A 136 5.85 -7.00 -15.50
N GLU A 137 6.21 -5.79 -15.93
CA GLU A 137 7.47 -5.14 -15.58
C GLU A 137 7.19 -3.87 -14.82
N ILE A 138 7.63 -3.85 -13.56
CA ILE A 138 7.51 -2.70 -12.70
C ILE A 138 8.89 -2.11 -12.43
N VAL A 139 9.01 -0.79 -12.65
CA VAL A 139 10.17 -0.02 -12.22
C VAL A 139 9.91 0.46 -10.80
N VAL A 140 10.89 0.22 -9.94
CA VAL A 140 10.86 0.57 -8.52
C VAL A 140 12.06 1.47 -8.26
N VAL A 141 11.81 2.71 -7.83
CA VAL A 141 12.87 3.68 -7.55
C VAL A 141 13.06 3.81 -6.05
N GLU A 142 14.26 3.52 -5.57
CA GLU A 142 14.63 3.63 -4.15
C GLU A 142 15.61 4.78 -3.90
N SER A 143 15.55 5.35 -2.70
CA SER A 143 16.53 6.36 -2.25
C SER A 143 17.20 5.94 -0.93
N PRO A 144 18.16 4.99 -0.96
CA PRO A 144 18.80 4.47 0.24
C PRO A 144 19.38 5.58 1.11
N TRP A 145 19.09 5.53 2.42
CA TRP A 145 19.53 6.58 3.36
C TRP A 145 21.05 6.77 3.39
N ILE A 146 21.81 5.69 3.14
CA ILE A 146 23.27 5.75 3.05
C ILE A 146 23.75 6.72 1.95
N LYS A 147 23.09 6.75 0.78
CA LYS A 147 23.42 7.67 -0.32
C LYS A 147 23.03 9.11 0.01
N VAL A 148 21.92 9.29 0.72
CA VAL A 148 21.49 10.62 1.21
C VAL A 148 22.51 11.17 2.21
N MET A 149 22.97 10.33 3.15
CA MET A 149 23.94 10.75 4.17
C MET A 149 25.31 11.13 3.60
N GLN A 150 25.73 10.55 2.48
CA GLN A 150 26.99 10.93 1.82
C GLN A 150 27.05 12.39 1.37
N HIS A 151 25.89 13.03 1.18
CA HIS A 151 25.79 14.43 0.75
C HIS A 151 25.60 15.39 1.94
N PHE A 152 25.50 14.88 3.17
CA PHE A 152 25.39 15.73 4.34
C PHE A 152 26.77 16.33 4.69
N PRO A 153 26.80 17.57 5.21
CA PRO A 153 28.01 18.12 5.79
C PRO A 153 28.47 17.25 6.97
N ASN A 154 29.73 17.40 7.37
CA ASN A 154 30.32 16.66 8.48
C ASN A 154 29.38 16.65 9.70
N VAL A 155 29.05 15.44 10.16
CA VAL A 155 28.10 15.26 11.26
C VAL A 155 28.70 15.77 12.58
N LEU A 156 27.88 16.43 13.39
CA LEU A 156 28.27 16.78 14.75
C LEU A 156 28.32 15.50 15.60
N HIS A 157 29.53 15.09 16.00
CA HIS A 157 29.71 13.95 16.88
C HIS A 157 29.25 14.30 18.31
N ARG A 158 28.14 13.70 18.76
CA ARG A 158 27.74 13.77 20.16
C ARG A 158 28.37 12.63 20.94
N LYS A 159 29.17 12.95 21.96
CA LYS A 159 29.64 11.97 22.94
C LYS A 159 28.42 11.38 23.68
N ARG A 160 28.28 10.05 23.64
CA ARG A 160 27.33 9.33 24.49
C ARG A 160 28.01 9.06 25.83
N TYR A 161 27.43 9.59 26.91
CA TYR A 161 27.88 9.31 28.28
C TYR A 161 26.82 8.45 28.98
N GLY A 162 27.26 7.40 29.68
CA GLY A 162 26.39 6.54 30.52
C GLY A 162 25.93 5.19 29.92
N GLY A 163 26.81 4.45 29.23
CA GLY A 163 26.52 3.05 28.89
C GLY A 163 26.94 2.12 30.03
N ASN A 164 25.97 1.50 30.73
CA ASN A 164 26.24 0.31 31.53
C ASN A 164 26.49 -0.87 30.58
N ASN A 165 27.63 -1.54 30.77
CA ASN A 165 27.89 -2.88 30.23
C ASN A 165 26.90 -3.91 30.79
#